data_AF-A0A662P4E8-F1
#
_entry.id   AF-A0A662P4E8-F1
#
_cell.length_a   1.000
_cell.length_b   1.000
_cell.length_c   1.000
_cell.angle_alpha   90.00
_cell.angle_beta   90.00
_cell.angle_gamma   90.00
#
_symmetry.space_group_name_H-M   'P 1'
#
loop_
_entity.id
_entity.type
_entity.pdbx_description
1 polymer ?
#
loop_
_entity_poly.entity_id
_entity_poly.type
_entity_poly.pdbx_seq_one_letter_code
_entity_poly.pdbx_strand_id
1 'polypeptide(L)'
;MFPLQTSTLAGIIAAILLLIFMYKAIAREKEREKELLNKIKTNLLPTLTQNLQEIIDKLEDIQRAFQEKVKFTQILRRNVSYALLVDFKEHFYKIGTEIKELQEQLQQLDNQIEQQEQPTQQTMQKAKQLKEKASQIKIKLEQLQELKKLPPKKGAFKQFS
;
A
#
# COMPACT_ATOMS: atom_id res chain seq x y z
N MET A 1 -46.39 -33.96 27.73
CA MET A 1 -45.54 -32.75 27.73
C MET A 1 -44.22 -33.12 28.39
N PHE A 2 -43.14 -33.25 27.62
CA PHE A 2 -41.82 -33.50 28.20
C PHE A 2 -41.25 -32.16 28.71
N PRO A 3 -40.85 -32.04 29.98
CA PRO A 3 -40.23 -30.81 30.46
C PRO A 3 -38.88 -30.64 29.74
N LEU A 4 -38.68 -29.53 29.04
CA LEU A 4 -37.34 -29.17 28.56
C LEU A 4 -36.43 -29.09 29.79
N GLN A 5 -35.42 -29.96 29.86
CA GLN A 5 -34.40 -29.88 30.89
C GLN A 5 -33.74 -28.50 30.82
N THR A 6 -33.61 -27.82 31.95
CA THR A 6 -33.00 -26.48 32.03
C THR A 6 -31.61 -26.42 31.40
N SER A 7 -30.89 -27.54 31.35
CA SER A 7 -29.62 -27.72 30.65
C SER A 7 -29.72 -27.60 29.12
N THR A 8 -30.79 -28.10 28.48
CA THR A 8 -30.99 -27.96 27.03
C THR A 8 -31.40 -26.54 26.66
N LEU A 9 -32.21 -25.88 27.48
CA LEU A 9 -32.56 -24.46 27.29
C LEU A 9 -31.32 -23.55 27.45
N ALA A 10 -30.47 -23.80 28.45
CA ALA A 10 -29.22 -23.08 28.65
C ALA A 10 -28.24 -23.31 27.49
N GLY A 11 -28.14 -24.54 26.97
CA GLY A 11 -27.33 -24.86 25.79
C GLY A 11 -27.80 -24.13 24.52
N ILE A 12 -29.10 -24.05 24.29
CA ILE A 12 -29.69 -23.30 23.17
C ILE A 12 -29.39 -21.80 23.30
N ILE A 13 -29.56 -21.22 24.49
CA ILE A 13 -29.25 -19.81 24.74
C ILE A 13 -27.76 -19.52 24.51
N ALA A 14 -26.86 -20.38 25.01
CA ALA A 14 -25.43 -20.23 24.79
C ALA A 14 -25.05 -20.28 23.30
N ALA A 15 -25.63 -21.21 22.54
CA ALA A 15 -25.42 -21.31 21.10
C ALA A 15 -25.89 -20.05 20.35
N ILE A 16 -27.05 -19.50 20.71
CA ILE A 16 -27.57 -18.25 20.14
C ILE A 16 -26.64 -17.07 20.46
N LEU A 17 -26.16 -16.96 21.70
CA LEU A 17 -25.21 -15.92 22.09
C LEU A 17 -23.89 -16.01 21.32
N LEU A 18 -23.37 -17.23 21.11
CA LEU A 18 -22.18 -17.46 20.28
C LEU A 18 -22.42 -17.04 18.82
N LEU A 19 -23.57 -17.39 18.23
CA LEU A 19 -23.92 -16.97 16.87
C LEU A 19 -24.02 -15.45 16.74
N ILE A 20 -24.65 -14.78 17.71
CA ILE A 20 -24.74 -13.31 17.75
C ILE A 20 -23.34 -12.69 17.87
N PHE A 21 -22.49 -13.24 18.73
CA PHE A 21 -21.12 -12.78 18.91
C PHE A 21 -20.32 -12.93 17.61
N MET A 22 -20.38 -14.09 16.96
CA MET A 22 -19.72 -14.35 15.68
C MET A 22 -20.23 -13.42 14.57
N TYR A 23 -21.55 -13.23 14.46
CA TYR A 23 -22.13 -12.29 13.51
C TYR A 23 -21.62 -10.86 13.73
N LYS A 24 -21.60 -10.38 14.99
CA LYS A 24 -21.04 -9.07 15.34
C LYS A 24 -19.54 -8.97 15.07
N ALA A 25 -18.78 -10.05 15.22
CA ALA A 25 -17.36 -10.07 14.89
C ALA A 25 -17.14 -9.91 13.37
N ILE A 26 -17.86 -10.68 12.55
CA ILE A 26 -17.79 -10.62 11.09
C ILE A 26 -18.24 -9.24 10.56
N ALA A 27 -19.33 -8.69 11.12
CA ALA A 27 -19.81 -7.37 10.74
C ALA A 27 -18.76 -6.28 11.03
N ARG A 28 -18.13 -6.31 12.22
CA ARG A 28 -17.06 -5.38 12.58
C ARG A 28 -15.84 -5.50 11.67
N GLU A 29 -15.47 -6.71 11.29
CA GLU A 29 -14.35 -6.94 10.36
C GLU A 29 -14.65 -6.35 8.98
N LYS A 30 -15.86 -6.56 8.44
CA LYS A 30 -16.29 -5.95 7.18
C LYS A 30 -16.26 -4.42 7.22
N GLU A 31 -16.71 -3.81 8.31
CA GLU A 31 -16.64 -2.34 8.46
C GLU A 31 -15.19 -1.85 8.52
N ARG A 32 -14.30 -2.56 9.25
CA ARG A 32 -12.86 -2.25 9.26
C ARG A 32 -12.22 -2.35 7.88
N GLU A 33 -12.55 -3.38 7.10
CA GLU A 33 -12.04 -3.53 5.73
C GLU A 33 -12.51 -2.38 4.83
N LYS A 34 -13.78 -1.96 4.95
CA LYS A 34 -14.31 -0.81 4.20
C LYS A 34 -13.62 0.48 4.60
N GLU A 35 -13.46 0.73 5.90
CA GLU A 35 -12.75 1.91 6.41
C GLU A 35 -11.29 1.94 5.93
N LEU A 36 -10.61 0.80 5.97
CA LEU A 36 -9.23 0.67 5.48
C LEU A 36 -9.17 0.95 3.98
N LEU A 37 -10.05 0.36 3.18
CA LEU A 37 -10.14 0.63 1.75
C LEU A 37 -10.36 2.12 1.49
N ASN A 38 -11.27 2.74 2.23
CA ASN A 38 -11.56 4.16 2.11
C ASN A 38 -10.30 4.99 2.40
N LYS A 39 -9.60 4.74 3.52
CA LYS A 39 -8.35 5.42 3.87
C LYS A 39 -7.27 5.23 2.79
N ILE A 40 -7.14 4.02 2.25
CA ILE A 40 -6.20 3.75 1.15
C ILE A 40 -6.55 4.62 -0.06
N LYS A 41 -7.83 4.65 -0.47
CA LYS A 41 -8.29 5.38 -1.65
C LYS A 41 -8.25 6.89 -1.50
N THR A 42 -8.58 7.44 -0.33
CA THR A 42 -8.67 8.90 -0.13
C THR A 42 -7.35 9.51 0.28
N ASN A 43 -6.46 8.73 0.92
CA ASN A 43 -5.22 9.26 1.49
C ASN A 43 -3.99 8.65 0.81
N LEU A 44 -3.82 7.32 0.88
CA LEU A 44 -2.58 6.69 0.44
C LEU A 44 -2.37 6.78 -1.07
N LEU A 45 -3.35 6.33 -1.87
CA LEU A 45 -3.21 6.28 -3.32
C LEU A 45 -2.97 7.67 -3.91
N PRO A 46 -3.76 8.73 -3.56
CA PRO A 46 -3.53 10.06 -4.10
C PRO A 46 -2.16 10.61 -3.72
N THR A 47 -1.73 10.44 -2.47
CA THR A 47 -0.39 10.89 -2.03
C THR A 47 0.73 10.17 -2.77
N LEU A 48 0.67 8.85 -2.89
CA LEU A 48 1.69 8.09 -3.63
C LEU A 48 1.69 8.46 -5.11
N THR A 49 0.52 8.57 -5.74
CA THR A 49 0.38 8.99 -7.14
C THR A 49 0.98 10.38 -7.37
N GLN A 50 0.72 11.34 -6.48
CA GLN A 50 1.30 12.68 -6.54
C GLN A 50 2.82 12.65 -6.38
N ASN A 51 3.34 11.92 -5.38
CA ASN A 51 4.77 11.80 -5.15
C ASN A 51 5.48 11.13 -6.35
N LEU A 52 4.87 10.10 -6.94
CA LEU A 52 5.39 9.46 -8.15
C LEU A 52 5.36 10.40 -9.35
N GLN A 53 4.33 11.23 -9.52
CA GLN A 53 4.30 12.24 -10.58
C GLN A 53 5.45 13.24 -10.43
N GLU A 54 5.69 13.77 -9.23
CA GLU A 54 6.81 14.68 -8.99
C GLU A 54 8.17 14.02 -9.25
N ILE A 55 8.32 12.73 -8.90
CA ILE A 55 9.52 11.96 -9.22
C ILE A 55 9.68 11.83 -10.74
N ILE A 56 8.61 11.49 -11.47
CA ILE A 56 8.62 11.38 -12.93
C ILE A 56 9.07 12.70 -13.56
N ASP A 57 8.48 13.82 -13.13
CA ASP A 57 8.79 15.15 -13.65
C ASP A 57 10.26 15.53 -13.41
N LYS A 58 10.78 15.24 -12.22
CA LYS A 58 12.20 15.49 -11.88
C LYS A 58 13.17 14.54 -12.56
N LEU A 59 12.74 13.33 -12.93
CA LEU A 59 13.56 12.39 -13.71
C LEU A 59 13.59 12.72 -15.21
N GLU A 60 12.62 13.49 -15.71
CA GLU A 60 12.63 14.01 -17.08
C GLU A 60 13.83 14.92 -17.32
N ASP A 61 14.13 15.81 -16.36
CA ASP A 61 15.31 16.69 -16.37
C ASP A 61 16.27 16.32 -15.23
N ILE A 62 16.98 15.22 -15.45
CA ILE A 62 17.96 14.73 -14.47
C ILE A 62 19.12 15.71 -14.26
N GLN A 63 19.48 16.54 -15.25
CA GLN A 63 20.53 17.54 -15.08
C GLN A 63 20.14 18.58 -14.04
N ARG A 64 18.91 19.10 -14.14
CA ARG A 64 18.36 20.01 -13.15
C ARG A 64 18.21 19.35 -11.78
N ALA A 65 17.81 18.08 -11.72
CA ALA A 65 17.70 17.35 -10.45
C ALA A 65 19.05 17.24 -9.71
N PHE A 66 20.16 17.11 -10.44
CA PHE A 66 21.52 17.15 -9.88
C PHE A 66 21.87 18.54 -9.34
N GLN A 67 21.60 19.60 -10.10
CA GLN A 67 21.83 20.98 -9.69
C GLN A 67 21.05 21.35 -8.43
N GLU A 68 19.78 20.92 -8.34
CA GLU A 68 18.90 21.15 -7.19
C GLU A 68 19.18 20.20 -6.02
N LYS A 69 20.11 19.25 -6.15
CA LYS A 69 20.41 18.20 -5.15
C LYS A 69 19.15 17.48 -4.65
N VAL A 70 18.28 17.11 -5.58
CA VAL A 70 16.99 16.47 -5.31
C VAL A 70 17.15 15.21 -4.46
N LYS A 71 16.22 15.01 -3.52
CA LYS A 71 16.09 13.79 -2.70
C LYS A 71 14.84 13.02 -3.09
N PHE A 72 14.95 12.13 -4.07
CA PHE A 72 13.82 11.37 -4.59
C PHE A 72 13.19 10.45 -3.54
N THR A 73 13.99 9.86 -2.65
CA THR A 73 13.45 9.04 -1.55
C THR A 73 12.59 9.85 -0.58
N GLN A 74 12.95 11.11 -0.33
CA GLN A 74 12.15 12.02 0.48
C GLN A 74 10.84 12.36 -0.22
N ILE A 75 10.88 12.65 -1.53
CA ILE A 75 9.68 12.89 -2.34
C ILE A 75 8.75 11.67 -2.25
N LEU A 76 9.25 10.45 -2.47
CA LEU A 76 8.44 9.24 -2.46
C LEU A 76 7.69 9.05 -1.13
N ARG A 77 8.35 9.33 0.00
CA ARG A 77 7.81 9.11 1.35
C ARG A 77 7.04 10.30 1.91
N ARG A 78 7.06 11.46 1.24
CA ARG A 78 6.47 12.70 1.75
C ARG A 78 4.98 12.52 2.00
N ASN A 79 4.53 12.83 3.22
CA ASN A 79 3.14 12.72 3.68
C ASN A 79 2.54 11.31 3.58
N VAL A 80 3.35 10.27 3.36
CA VAL A 80 2.87 8.88 3.32
C VAL A 80 2.73 8.35 4.74
N SER A 81 1.52 7.94 5.12
CA SER A 81 1.31 7.23 6.39
C SER A 81 1.96 5.86 6.34
N TYR A 82 2.97 5.63 7.19
CA TYR A 82 3.68 4.35 7.23
C TYR A 82 2.76 3.19 7.62
N ALA A 83 1.89 3.38 8.62
CA ALA A 83 0.93 2.35 9.02
C ALA A 83 0.02 1.95 7.85
N LEU A 84 -0.49 2.95 7.12
CA LEU A 84 -1.37 2.71 5.97
C LEU A 84 -0.61 2.05 4.80
N LEU A 85 0.67 2.37 4.61
CA LEU A 85 1.52 1.73 3.61
C LEU A 85 1.80 0.26 3.95
N VAL A 86 1.96 -0.07 5.24
CA VAL A 86 2.09 -1.46 5.71
C VAL A 86 0.80 -2.23 5.43
N ASP A 87 -0.35 -1.70 5.86
CA ASP A 87 -1.66 -2.33 5.60
C ASP A 87 -1.88 -2.50 4.08
N PHE A 88 -1.58 -1.48 3.30
CA PHE A 88 -1.65 -1.54 1.84
C PHE A 88 -0.80 -2.69 1.28
N LYS A 89 0.43 -2.87 1.75
CA LYS A 89 1.31 -3.95 1.28
C LYS A 89 0.78 -5.34 1.62
N GLU A 90 0.06 -5.52 2.73
CA GLU A 90 -0.55 -6.81 3.08
C GLU A 90 -1.61 -7.24 2.05
N HIS A 91 -2.36 -6.28 1.53
CA HIS A 91 -3.42 -6.49 0.55
C HIS A 91 -2.91 -6.44 -0.90
N PHE A 92 -1.97 -5.54 -1.20
CA PHE A 92 -1.44 -5.26 -2.53
C PHE A 92 0.05 -5.60 -2.63
N TYR A 93 0.42 -6.81 -2.19
CA TYR A 93 1.81 -7.24 -2.02
C TYR A 93 2.73 -6.96 -3.21
N LYS A 94 2.26 -7.23 -4.44
CA LYS A 94 3.06 -7.02 -5.66
C LYS A 94 3.43 -5.54 -5.82
N ILE A 95 2.43 -4.65 -5.81
CA ILE A 95 2.62 -3.20 -5.94
C ILE A 95 3.44 -2.65 -4.76
N GLY A 96 3.15 -3.09 -3.53
CA GLY A 96 3.95 -2.70 -2.36
C GLY A 96 5.41 -3.15 -2.43
N THR A 97 5.71 -4.25 -3.11
CA THR A 97 7.09 -4.70 -3.36
C THR A 97 7.76 -3.84 -4.44
N GLU A 98 7.05 -3.54 -5.53
CA GLU A 98 7.56 -2.64 -6.58
C GLU A 98 7.89 -1.24 -6.05
N ILE A 99 7.05 -0.68 -5.16
CA ILE A 99 7.33 0.60 -4.48
C ILE A 99 8.59 0.50 -3.63
N LYS A 100 8.78 -0.60 -2.88
CA LYS A 100 9.98 -0.82 -2.07
C LYS A 100 11.24 -0.86 -2.94
N GLU A 101 11.21 -1.62 -4.03
CA GLU A 101 12.33 -1.70 -4.95
C GLU A 101 12.62 -0.36 -5.62
N LEU A 102 11.59 0.38 -6.04
CA LEU A 102 11.76 1.73 -6.57
C LEU A 102 12.48 2.62 -5.53
N GLN A 103 12.05 2.58 -4.26
CA GLN A 103 12.69 3.34 -3.19
C GLN A 103 14.18 2.99 -3.02
N GLU A 104 14.55 1.71 -3.09
CA GLU A 104 15.95 1.28 -3.01
C GLU A 104 16.78 1.81 -4.19
N GLN A 105 16.22 1.80 -5.40
CA GLN A 105 16.89 2.33 -6.58
C GLN A 105 16.98 3.87 -6.58
N LEU A 106 15.96 4.56 -6.07
CA LEU A 106 15.97 6.00 -5.84
C LEU A 106 17.01 6.39 -4.80
N GLN A 107 17.18 5.60 -3.72
CA GLN A 107 18.23 5.86 -2.73
C GLN A 107 19.62 5.84 -3.35
N GLN A 108 19.87 4.90 -4.26
CA GLN A 108 21.15 4.86 -4.98
C GLN A 108 21.32 6.09 -5.89
N LEU A 109 20.25 6.60 -6.50
CA LEU A 109 20.30 7.82 -7.30
C LEU A 109 20.53 9.07 -6.42
N ASP A 110 19.89 9.15 -5.26
CA ASP A 110 20.11 10.21 -4.28
C ASP A 110 21.58 10.26 -3.85
N ASN A 111 22.19 9.10 -3.60
CA ASN A 111 23.62 9.02 -3.27
C ASN A 111 24.52 9.49 -4.43
N GLN A 112 24.15 9.19 -5.68
CA GLN A 112 24.88 9.67 -6.85
C GLN A 112 24.79 11.20 -6.98
N ILE A 113 23.61 11.77 -6.74
CA ILE A 113 23.38 13.23 -6.72
C ILE A 113 24.20 13.92 -5.63
N GLU A 114 24.38 13.29 -4.47
CA GLU A 114 25.21 13.84 -3.40
C GLU A 114 26.70 13.87 -3.74
N GLN A 115 27.17 12.84 -4.45
CA GLN A 115 28.59 12.58 -4.67
C GLN A 115 29.12 13.19 -5.97
N GLN A 116 28.25 13.57 -6.90
CA GLN A 116 28.62 14.03 -8.24
C GLN A 116 28.01 15.40 -8.52
N GLU A 117 28.79 16.30 -9.13
CA GLU A 117 28.30 17.62 -9.54
C GLU A 117 27.40 17.57 -10.78
N GLN A 118 27.57 16.55 -11.63
CA GLN A 118 26.80 16.35 -12.85
C GLN A 118 26.46 14.88 -13.10
N PRO A 119 25.32 14.59 -13.74
CA PRO A 119 24.93 13.22 -14.05
C PRO A 119 25.82 12.63 -15.13
N THR A 120 26.31 11.41 -14.90
CA THR A 120 26.98 10.61 -15.93
C THR A 120 25.99 10.07 -16.96
N GLN A 121 26.47 9.56 -18.11
CA GLN A 121 25.60 8.86 -19.06
C GLN A 121 24.88 7.66 -18.43
N GLN A 122 25.55 6.92 -17.55
CA GLN A 122 24.96 5.80 -16.82
C GLN A 122 23.84 6.28 -15.87
N THR A 123 24.04 7.41 -15.20
CA THR A 123 23.01 8.06 -14.37
C THR A 123 21.79 8.46 -15.20
N MET A 124 21.99 9.03 -16.39
CA MET A 124 20.90 9.41 -17.29
C MET A 124 20.09 8.20 -17.75
N GLN A 125 20.75 7.08 -18.09
CA GLN A 125 20.07 5.83 -18.44
C GLN A 125 19.27 5.29 -17.26
N LYS A 126 19.86 5.28 -16.06
CA LYS A 126 19.17 4.86 -14.83
C LYS A 126 17.95 5.74 -14.52
N ALA A 127 18.07 7.06 -14.69
CA ALA A 127 16.96 7.98 -14.50
C ALA A 127 15.79 7.68 -15.44
N LYS A 128 16.05 7.37 -16.72
CA LYS A 128 15.02 6.94 -17.68
C LYS A 128 14.31 5.65 -17.23
N GLN A 129 15.06 4.64 -16.81
CA GLN A 129 14.50 3.38 -16.29
C GLN A 129 13.64 3.61 -15.03
N LEU A 130 14.10 4.48 -14.13
CA LEU A 130 13.35 4.83 -12.92
C LEU A 130 12.08 5.60 -13.25
N LYS A 131 12.12 6.49 -14.25
CA LYS A 131 10.94 7.21 -14.74
C LYS A 131 9.89 6.25 -15.25
N GLU A 132 10.29 5.29 -16.08
CA GLU A 132 9.38 4.26 -16.60
C GLU A 132 8.79 3.40 -15.48
N LYS A 133 9.62 2.96 -14.52
CA LYS A 133 9.15 2.18 -13.36
C LYS A 133 8.16 2.99 -12.50
N ALA A 134 8.46 4.26 -12.22
CA ALA A 134 7.57 5.14 -11.47
C ALA A 134 6.23 5.35 -12.20
N SER A 135 6.25 5.57 -13.52
CA SER A 135 5.04 5.68 -14.35
C SER A 135 4.19 4.41 -14.33
N GLN A 136 4.82 3.24 -14.43
CA GLN A 136 4.10 1.96 -14.37
C GLN A 136 3.44 1.74 -12.99
N ILE A 137 4.15 2.05 -11.91
CA ILE A 137 3.59 1.96 -10.55
C ILE A 137 2.44 2.95 -10.40
N LYS A 138 2.60 4.20 -10.88
CA LYS A 138 1.55 5.24 -10.84
C LYS A 138 0.26 4.76 -11.52
N ILE A 139 0.36 4.22 -12.73
CA ILE A 139 -0.80 3.67 -13.47
C ILE A 139 -1.47 2.55 -12.66
N LYS A 140 -0.69 1.64 -12.07
CA LYS A 140 -1.23 0.58 -11.21
C LYS A 140 -1.99 1.16 -10.02
N LEU A 141 -1.46 2.20 -9.35
CA LEU A 141 -2.12 2.86 -8.23
C LEU A 141 -3.41 3.57 -8.64
N GLU A 142 -3.44 4.21 -9.80
CA GLU A 142 -4.65 4.83 -10.37
C GLU A 142 -5.73 3.79 -10.63
N GLN A 143 -5.37 2.62 -11.18
CA GLN A 143 -6.31 1.50 -11.37
C GLN A 143 -6.91 0.98 -10.05
N LEU A 144 -6.18 1.08 -8.92
CA LEU A 144 -6.71 0.68 -7.62
C LEU A 144 -7.80 1.64 -7.09
N GLN A 145 -7.95 2.85 -7.65
CA GLN A 145 -9.03 3.76 -7.26
C GLN A 145 -10.41 3.21 -7.63
N GLU A 146 -10.52 2.33 -8.61
CA GLU A 146 -11.79 1.72 -9.02
C GLU A 146 -12.18 0.51 -8.15
N LEU A 147 -11.33 0.11 -7.21
CA LEU A 147 -11.62 -1.05 -6.36
C LEU A 147 -12.80 -0.80 -5.41
N LYS A 148 -13.68 -1.80 -5.34
CA LYS A 148 -14.86 -1.85 -4.46
C LYS A 148 -14.62 -2.60 -3.16
N LYS A 149 -13.61 -3.48 -3.11
CA LYS A 149 -13.25 -4.28 -1.93
C LYS A 149 -11.74 -4.50 -1.89
N LEU A 150 -11.18 -4.62 -0.68
CA LEU A 150 -9.81 -5.08 -0.50
C LEU A 150 -9.66 -6.54 -0.93
N PRO A 151 -8.56 -6.88 -1.63
CA PRO A 151 -8.18 -8.28 -1.83
C PRO A 151 -7.85 -8.92 -0.47
N PRO A 152 -7.93 -10.25 -0.32
CA PRO A 152 -7.54 -10.92 0.91
C PRO A 152 -6.06 -10.66 1.23
N LYS A 153 -5.73 -10.55 2.52
CA LYS A 153 -4.33 -10.39 2.96
C LYS A 153 -3.49 -11.57 2.47
N LYS A 154 -2.27 -11.29 2.01
CA LYS A 154 -1.32 -12.35 1.64
C LYS A 154 -1.03 -13.22 2.87
N GLY A 155 -1.39 -14.50 2.81
CA GLY A 155 -1.19 -15.47 3.89
C GLY A 155 -2.47 -15.87 4.65
N ALA A 156 -3.61 -15.22 4.40
CA ALA A 156 -4.89 -15.56 5.04
C ALA A 156 -5.36 -17.02 4.77
N PHE A 157 -4.87 -17.65 3.70
CA PHE A 157 -5.21 -19.04 3.34
C PHE A 157 -4.23 -20.10 3.84
N LYS A 158 -3.11 -19.72 4.49
CA LYS A 158 -2.13 -20.69 5.00
C LYS A 158 -2.50 -21.35 6.33
N GLN A 159 -3.64 -20.99 6.93
CA GLN A 159 -4.08 -21.54 8.22
C GLN A 159 -5.08 -22.72 8.10
N PHE A 160 -5.38 -23.17 6.88
CA PHE A 160 -6.30 -24.28 6.62
C PHE A 160 -5.70 -25.38 5.73
N SER A 161 -4.37 -25.54 5.75
CA SER A 161 -3.65 -26.58 4.98
C SER A 161 -2.83 -27.46 5.90
#